data_AF-A0A3C1T365-F1
#
_entry.id   AF-A0A3C1T365-F1
#
_cell.length_a   1.000
_cell.length_b   1.000
_cell.length_c   1.000
_cell.angle_alpha   90.00
_cell.angle_beta   90.00
_cell.angle_gamma   90.00
#
_symmetry.space_group_name_H-M   'P 1'
#
loop_
_entity.id
_entity.type
_entity.pdbx_description
1 polymer ?
#
loop_
_entity_poly.entity_id
_entity_poly.type
_entity_poly.pdbx_seq_one_letter_code
_entity_poly.pdbx_strand_id
1 'polypeptide(L)'
;MSNKSLQSSRPQRDDFFIYIAIMKNTVYLYLFALLILCSNALAQNDSSFYARNAVKAVRTKEYSNLINNSITKNLSRPLTDATEENWMDAFMAIELTTYRSAWVDSRIKQAFDSVEKRSVEFQRALLEMAYSNYRGKFIDVAERLMKKTSSPRIFAIAAEHYLAGVQDPNAWNNVIKYFSKRPDKDDQLAPYYGLLTGLISGYSAKKDLAWLVSNLKTAVPGQVLLISFQRKNRNQPGLALVRDKNGNFIKNENGGIFSVPQLARSLSNLPFYLTNGNTPQGIFRMNGFDISKSMAIGPTTNIQLLMPYETSPQHFLNDPSVTDSVWTEDVYKKLIPESLKEYLPLYETFFASKAGRTEIIAHGTTVNPAYYFNQPYYPLTPTQGCLCTKE
;
A
#
# COMPACT_ATOMS: atom_id res chain seq x y z
N MET A 1 -55.65 49.36 80.86
CA MET A 1 -56.55 49.83 79.80
C MET A 1 -55.77 49.88 78.48
N SER A 2 -56.32 49.24 77.45
CA SER A 2 -55.97 49.32 76.02
C SER A 2 -54.65 48.71 75.50
N ASN A 3 -54.83 47.86 74.48
CA ASN A 3 -53.87 47.09 73.68
C ASN A 3 -53.17 47.90 72.58
N LYS A 4 -51.94 47.49 72.22
CA LYS A 4 -51.40 47.25 70.86
C LYS A 4 -49.90 46.88 70.98
N SER A 5 -49.51 45.61 70.91
CA SER A 5 -49.20 44.77 69.73
C SER A 5 -47.87 45.08 69.04
N LEU A 6 -46.98 44.08 69.08
CA LEU A 6 -45.64 44.00 68.49
C LEU A 6 -45.59 44.24 66.98
N GLN A 7 -44.47 44.80 66.50
CA GLN A 7 -43.90 44.43 65.20
C GLN A 7 -42.37 44.55 65.21
N SER A 8 -41.72 43.44 64.88
CA SER A 8 -40.29 43.25 64.69
C SER A 8 -39.92 43.47 63.22
N SER A 9 -38.75 44.06 62.96
CA SER A 9 -38.22 44.29 61.61
C SER A 9 -36.90 43.52 61.36
N ARG A 10 -36.99 42.45 60.57
CA ARG A 10 -35.99 41.88 59.64
C ARG A 10 -36.81 41.17 58.54
N PRO A 11 -36.38 41.06 57.26
CA PRO A 11 -34.99 40.81 56.83
C PRO A 11 -34.54 41.56 55.55
N GLN A 12 -33.25 41.50 55.24
CA GLN A 12 -32.74 41.69 53.87
C GLN A 12 -31.52 40.77 53.71
N ARG A 13 -31.75 39.56 53.18
CA ARG A 13 -30.69 38.57 52.93
C ARG A 13 -30.89 37.76 51.64
N ASP A 14 -31.82 38.16 50.78
CA ASP A 14 -32.19 37.36 49.59
C ASP A 14 -31.65 37.92 48.27
N ASP A 15 -31.28 39.20 48.20
CA ASP A 15 -30.84 39.81 46.93
C ASP A 15 -29.39 39.49 46.53
N PHE A 16 -28.53 39.12 47.50
CA PHE A 16 -27.12 38.85 47.24
C PHE A 16 -26.87 37.44 46.65
N PHE A 17 -27.73 36.46 46.99
CA PHE A 17 -27.59 35.09 46.49
C PHE A 17 -28.10 34.94 45.05
N ILE A 18 -29.07 35.74 44.63
CA ILE A 18 -29.62 35.73 43.27
C ILE A 18 -28.60 36.27 42.26
N TYR A 19 -27.83 37.32 42.63
CA TYR A 19 -26.81 37.89 41.75
C TYR A 19 -25.62 36.94 41.50
N ILE A 20 -25.20 36.16 42.50
CA ILE A 20 -24.10 35.19 42.35
C ILE A 20 -24.53 33.95 41.54
N ALA A 21 -25.78 33.52 41.66
CA ALA A 21 -26.33 32.40 40.89
C ALA A 21 -26.49 32.74 39.39
N ILE A 22 -26.94 33.96 39.07
CA ILE A 22 -27.08 34.42 37.69
C ILE A 22 -25.70 34.58 37.02
N MET A 23 -24.70 35.15 37.72
CA MET A 23 -23.34 35.29 37.15
C MET A 23 -22.64 33.94 36.93
N LYS A 24 -22.82 32.94 37.80
CA LYS A 24 -22.27 31.59 37.57
C LYS A 24 -22.87 30.92 36.34
N ASN A 25 -24.20 30.96 36.17
CA ASN A 25 -24.86 30.36 35.01
C ASN A 25 -24.51 31.05 33.69
N THR A 26 -24.27 32.37 33.72
CA THR A 26 -23.86 33.13 32.53
C THR A 26 -22.42 32.79 32.11
N VAL A 27 -21.50 32.61 33.07
CA VAL A 27 -20.11 32.18 32.80
C VAL A 27 -20.05 30.74 32.25
N TYR A 28 -20.87 29.83 32.76
CA TYR A 28 -20.97 28.46 32.20
C TYR A 28 -21.59 28.45 30.80
N LEU A 29 -22.54 29.34 30.51
CA LEU A 29 -23.11 29.48 29.16
C LEU A 29 -22.07 29.99 28.14
N TYR A 30 -21.23 30.95 28.53
CA TYR A 30 -20.12 31.42 27.69
C TYR A 30 -19.00 30.37 27.53
N LEU A 31 -18.67 29.60 28.57
CA LEU A 31 -17.71 28.49 28.49
C LEU A 31 -18.24 27.32 27.63
N PHE A 32 -19.54 27.02 27.71
CA PHE A 32 -20.19 26.00 26.90
C PHE A 32 -20.32 26.45 25.43
N ALA A 33 -20.62 27.72 25.18
CA ALA A 33 -20.61 28.30 23.84
C ALA A 33 -19.20 28.36 23.23
N LEU A 34 -18.15 28.63 24.03
CA LEU A 34 -16.75 28.54 23.58
C LEU A 34 -16.34 27.10 23.24
N LEU A 35 -16.81 26.10 24.01
CA LEU A 35 -16.56 24.69 23.73
C LEU A 35 -17.29 24.20 22.46
N ILE A 36 -18.46 24.76 22.13
CA ILE A 36 -19.18 24.48 20.88
C ILE A 36 -18.50 25.19 19.69
N LEU A 37 -17.92 26.38 19.87
CA LEU A 37 -17.17 27.08 18.82
C LEU A 37 -15.77 26.47 18.57
N CYS A 38 -15.21 25.75 19.54
CA CYS A 38 -13.96 24.99 19.40
C CYS A 38 -14.16 23.55 18.89
N SER A 39 -15.41 23.12 18.66
CA SER A 39 -15.73 21.83 18.04
C SER A 39 -16.14 21.97 16.57
N ASN A 40 -15.54 22.93 15.87
CA ASN A 40 -15.33 22.76 14.44
C ASN A 40 -14.39 21.58 14.25
N ALA A 41 -14.97 20.42 13.92
CA ALA A 41 -14.27 19.32 13.32
C ALA A 41 -13.55 19.85 12.07
N LEU A 42 -12.29 20.26 12.24
CA LEU A 42 -11.33 20.45 11.15
C LEU A 42 -10.97 19.06 10.62
N ALA A 43 -11.92 18.41 9.94
CA ALA A 43 -11.69 17.12 9.30
C ALA A 43 -11.87 17.19 7.78
N GLN A 44 -12.40 18.28 7.23
CA GLN A 44 -12.49 18.47 5.79
C GLN A 44 -12.12 19.91 5.45
N ASN A 45 -10.93 20.07 4.87
CA ASN A 45 -10.52 21.32 4.25
C ASN A 45 -11.21 21.36 2.88
N ASP A 46 -12.30 22.12 2.74
CA ASP A 46 -13.08 22.28 1.50
C ASP A 46 -12.33 23.05 0.39
N SER A 47 -11.01 23.18 0.48
CA SER A 47 -10.21 23.73 -0.60
C SER A 47 -10.31 22.82 -1.83
N SER A 48 -10.75 23.37 -2.96
CA SER A 48 -10.73 22.64 -4.24
C SER A 48 -9.31 22.18 -4.56
N PHE A 49 -9.02 20.90 -4.38
CA PHE A 49 -7.72 20.32 -4.72
C PHE A 49 -7.56 20.36 -6.24
N TYR A 50 -6.70 21.25 -6.74
CA TYR A 50 -6.42 21.38 -8.17
C TYR A 50 -5.13 20.62 -8.54
N ALA A 51 -5.29 19.47 -9.20
CA ALA A 51 -4.19 18.75 -9.82
C ALA A 51 -4.10 19.13 -11.31
N ARG A 52 -3.14 20.00 -11.69
CA ARG A 52 -2.95 20.45 -13.09
C ARG A 52 -2.80 19.27 -14.06
N ASN A 53 -2.16 18.20 -13.63
CA ASN A 53 -1.94 16.97 -14.37
C ASN A 53 -3.17 16.07 -14.50
N ALA A 54 -4.24 16.29 -13.71
CA ALA A 54 -5.50 15.59 -13.91
C ALA A 54 -6.34 16.18 -15.07
N VAL A 55 -5.98 17.37 -15.58
CA VAL A 55 -6.66 18.03 -16.70
C VAL A 55 -6.47 17.24 -17.99
N LYS A 56 -7.56 16.96 -18.72
CA LYS A 56 -7.56 16.13 -19.93
C LYS A 56 -6.49 16.54 -20.96
N ALA A 57 -6.37 17.83 -21.26
CA ALA A 57 -5.38 18.34 -22.20
C ALA A 57 -3.93 18.06 -21.73
N VAL A 58 -3.68 18.17 -20.42
CA VAL A 58 -2.38 17.87 -19.82
C VAL A 58 -2.08 16.38 -19.90
N ARG A 59 -3.07 15.52 -19.60
CA ARG A 59 -2.95 14.05 -19.73
C ARG A 59 -2.65 13.61 -21.17
N THR A 60 -3.29 14.21 -22.16
CA THR A 60 -3.00 13.91 -23.58
C THR A 60 -1.57 14.29 -23.94
N LYS A 61 -1.12 15.48 -23.54
CA LYS A 61 0.26 15.94 -23.76
C LYS A 61 1.27 15.03 -23.04
N GLU A 62 0.97 14.62 -21.81
CA GLU A 62 1.79 13.71 -21.01
C GLU A 62 1.95 12.35 -21.70
N TYR A 63 0.86 11.76 -22.21
CA TYR A 63 0.92 10.49 -22.94
C TYR A 63 1.80 10.59 -24.19
N SER A 64 1.62 11.63 -25.00
CA SER A 64 2.47 11.87 -26.17
C SER A 64 3.94 12.09 -25.78
N ASN A 65 4.20 12.77 -24.67
CA ASN A 65 5.55 12.97 -24.16
C ASN A 65 6.18 11.65 -23.69
N LEU A 66 5.43 10.80 -22.99
CA LEU A 66 5.92 9.47 -22.56
C LEU A 66 6.29 8.62 -23.77
N ILE A 67 5.44 8.56 -24.80
CA ILE A 67 5.75 7.80 -26.02
C ILE A 67 6.96 8.39 -26.74
N ASN A 68 6.97 9.68 -27.04
CA ASN A 68 7.98 10.26 -27.92
C ASN A 68 9.33 10.45 -27.20
N ASN A 69 9.32 10.95 -25.97
CA ASN A 69 10.53 11.38 -25.26
C ASN A 69 11.04 10.34 -24.26
N SER A 70 10.16 9.57 -23.62
CA SER A 70 10.59 8.56 -22.63
C SER A 70 10.78 7.18 -23.27
N ILE A 71 9.95 6.79 -24.24
CA ILE A 71 10.04 5.48 -24.91
C ILE A 71 10.88 5.59 -26.19
N THR A 72 10.38 6.29 -27.21
CA THR A 72 10.98 6.29 -28.55
C THR A 72 12.39 6.88 -28.57
N LYS A 73 12.59 8.08 -28.00
CA LYS A 73 13.91 8.72 -27.95
C LYS A 73 14.95 7.85 -27.23
N ASN A 74 14.58 7.26 -26.09
CA ASN A 74 15.50 6.48 -25.28
C ASN A 74 15.83 5.13 -25.91
N LEU A 75 14.83 4.38 -26.40
CA LEU A 75 15.06 3.11 -27.08
C LEU A 75 15.79 3.28 -28.43
N SER A 76 15.80 4.48 -29.01
CA SER A 76 16.58 4.78 -30.22
C SER A 76 18.08 4.88 -29.96
N ARG A 77 18.51 5.04 -28.70
CA ARG A 77 19.93 5.00 -28.35
C ARG A 77 20.48 3.60 -28.57
N PRO A 78 21.77 3.44 -28.93
CA PRO A 78 22.44 2.16 -28.88
C PRO A 78 22.26 1.52 -27.50
N LEU A 79 22.20 0.19 -27.41
CA LEU A 79 22.22 -0.49 -26.11
C LEU A 79 23.68 -0.77 -25.74
N THR A 80 24.22 0.06 -24.86
CA THR A 80 25.58 -0.05 -24.31
C THR A 80 25.55 0.25 -22.81
N ASP A 81 26.62 -0.07 -22.09
CA ASP A 81 26.70 0.15 -20.64
C ASP A 81 26.45 1.62 -20.27
N ALA A 82 26.93 2.57 -21.09
CA ALA A 82 26.75 4.01 -20.89
C ALA A 82 25.32 4.54 -21.16
N THR A 83 24.42 3.69 -21.68
CA THR A 83 23.07 4.10 -22.09
C THR A 83 21.97 3.27 -21.44
N GLU A 84 22.32 2.32 -20.57
CA GLU A 84 21.36 1.45 -19.89
C GLU A 84 20.29 2.24 -19.12
N GLU A 85 20.67 3.35 -18.48
CA GLU A 85 19.72 4.22 -17.76
C GLU A 85 18.59 4.74 -18.65
N ASN A 86 18.91 5.15 -19.89
CA ASN A 86 17.89 5.60 -20.82
C ASN A 86 16.91 4.49 -21.17
N TRP A 87 17.41 3.26 -21.36
CA TRP A 87 16.56 2.11 -21.61
C TRP A 87 15.70 1.77 -20.40
N MET A 88 16.22 1.87 -19.17
CA MET A 88 15.46 1.68 -17.94
C MET A 88 14.32 2.71 -17.80
N ASP A 89 14.58 3.98 -18.13
CA ASP A 89 13.53 5.01 -18.19
C ASP A 89 12.43 4.66 -19.20
N ALA A 90 12.83 4.12 -20.36
CA ALA A 90 11.87 3.66 -21.36
C ALA A 90 11.06 2.46 -20.85
N PHE A 91 11.68 1.53 -20.12
CA PHE A 91 10.97 0.39 -19.52
C PHE A 91 9.93 0.87 -18.51
N MET A 92 10.27 1.82 -17.63
CA MET A 92 9.33 2.41 -16.68
C MET A 92 8.14 3.09 -17.40
N ALA A 93 8.41 3.83 -18.48
CA ALA A 93 7.35 4.46 -19.26
C ALA A 93 6.45 3.45 -20.00
N ILE A 94 7.03 2.35 -20.52
CA ILE A 94 6.26 1.23 -21.10
C ILE A 94 5.40 0.57 -20.02
N GLU A 95 5.96 0.34 -18.83
CA GLU A 95 5.27 -0.28 -17.72
C GLU A 95 4.05 0.52 -17.27
N LEU A 96 4.20 1.86 -17.20
CA LEU A 96 3.13 2.80 -16.87
C LEU A 96 2.05 2.93 -17.93
N THR A 97 2.44 2.97 -19.21
CA THR A 97 1.52 3.27 -20.31
C THR A 97 0.94 2.03 -20.99
N THR A 98 1.56 0.87 -20.75
CA THR A 98 1.34 -0.37 -21.49
C THR A 98 1.51 -0.24 -23.01
N TYR A 99 2.26 0.78 -23.45
CA TYR A 99 2.40 1.11 -24.87
C TYR A 99 3.21 0.05 -25.63
N ARG A 100 2.69 -0.33 -26.81
CA ARG A 100 3.26 -1.37 -27.67
C ARG A 100 3.26 -0.93 -29.14
N SER A 101 4.32 -1.29 -29.84
CA SER A 101 4.40 -1.21 -31.30
C SER A 101 5.41 -2.24 -31.81
N ALA A 102 5.37 -2.59 -33.10
CA ALA A 102 6.34 -3.51 -33.69
C ALA A 102 7.79 -3.03 -33.49
N TRP A 103 8.02 -1.72 -33.58
CA TRP A 103 9.33 -1.12 -33.33
C TRP A 103 9.75 -1.30 -31.88
N VAL A 104 8.91 -0.90 -30.90
CA VAL A 104 9.21 -1.11 -29.47
C VAL A 104 9.48 -2.58 -29.18
N ASP A 105 8.66 -3.50 -29.71
CA ASP A 105 8.83 -4.94 -29.51
C ASP A 105 10.17 -5.47 -30.01
N SER A 106 10.65 -4.97 -31.15
CA SER A 106 11.98 -5.32 -31.66
C SER A 106 13.11 -4.81 -30.76
N ARG A 107 12.96 -3.62 -30.15
CA ARG A 107 13.92 -3.07 -29.19
C ARG A 107 13.92 -3.85 -27.89
N ILE A 108 12.74 -4.22 -27.36
CA ILE A 108 12.66 -5.07 -26.17
C ILE A 108 13.28 -6.45 -26.44
N LYS A 109 13.06 -7.04 -27.62
CA LYS A 109 13.75 -8.26 -28.02
C LYS A 109 15.28 -8.08 -28.00
N GLN A 110 15.80 -6.99 -28.58
CA GLN A 110 17.24 -6.68 -28.52
C GLN A 110 17.77 -6.60 -27.09
N ALA A 111 17.01 -6.00 -26.17
CA ALA A 111 17.39 -5.96 -24.76
C ALA A 111 17.51 -7.37 -24.16
N PHE A 112 16.53 -8.24 -24.43
CA PHE A 112 16.58 -9.64 -23.99
C PHE A 112 17.69 -10.47 -24.64
N ASP A 113 18.02 -10.20 -25.92
CA ASP A 113 19.09 -10.92 -26.62
C ASP A 113 20.47 -10.68 -25.97
N SER A 114 20.65 -9.56 -25.27
CA SER A 114 21.91 -9.16 -24.62
C SER A 114 21.89 -9.17 -23.09
N VAL A 115 20.75 -9.52 -22.47
CA VAL A 115 20.45 -9.28 -21.04
C VAL A 115 21.50 -9.85 -20.07
N GLU A 116 22.09 -11.01 -20.37
CA GLU A 116 23.10 -11.65 -19.52
C GLU A 116 24.40 -10.82 -19.40
N LYS A 117 24.62 -9.87 -20.32
CA LYS A 117 25.79 -8.97 -20.35
C LYS A 117 25.49 -7.58 -19.78
N ARG A 118 24.28 -7.33 -19.30
CA ARG A 118 23.82 -6.02 -18.82
C ARG A 118 23.95 -5.94 -17.30
N SER A 119 23.92 -4.73 -16.74
CA SER A 119 23.94 -4.52 -15.28
C SER A 119 22.78 -5.22 -14.57
N VAL A 120 22.91 -5.43 -13.26
CA VAL A 120 21.86 -6.01 -12.43
C VAL A 120 20.61 -5.13 -12.44
N GLU A 121 20.79 -3.81 -12.41
CA GLU A 121 19.72 -2.82 -12.43
C GLU A 121 18.94 -2.89 -13.75
N PHE A 122 19.65 -3.00 -14.88
CA PHE A 122 19.03 -3.18 -16.19
C PHE A 122 18.27 -4.50 -16.29
N GLN A 123 18.87 -5.61 -15.84
CA GLN A 123 18.21 -6.91 -15.81
C GLN A 123 16.92 -6.86 -14.99
N ARG A 124 16.95 -6.21 -13.83
CA ARG A 124 15.77 -5.99 -12.98
C ARG A 124 14.69 -5.20 -13.72
N ALA A 125 15.02 -4.02 -14.23
CA ALA A 125 14.05 -3.13 -14.90
C ALA A 125 13.42 -3.78 -16.14
N LEU A 126 14.20 -4.51 -16.93
CA LEU A 126 13.71 -5.23 -18.10
C LEU A 126 12.73 -6.34 -17.71
N LEU A 127 13.07 -7.13 -16.67
CA LEU A 127 12.20 -8.19 -16.17
C LEU A 127 10.91 -7.59 -15.56
N GLU A 128 11.00 -6.62 -14.65
CA GLU A 128 9.84 -5.94 -14.03
C GLU A 128 8.82 -5.49 -15.09
N MET A 129 9.26 -4.75 -16.10
CA MET A 129 8.41 -4.30 -17.21
C MET A 129 7.82 -5.48 -18.00
N ALA A 130 8.64 -6.49 -18.30
CA ALA A 130 8.21 -7.64 -19.07
C ALA A 130 7.21 -8.54 -18.33
N TYR A 131 7.19 -8.56 -16.99
CA TYR A 131 6.28 -9.43 -16.23
C TYR A 131 4.82 -9.01 -16.47
N SER A 132 4.56 -7.71 -16.50
CA SER A 132 3.23 -7.14 -16.78
C SER A 132 2.95 -7.03 -18.28
N ASN A 133 3.91 -6.58 -19.08
CA ASN A 133 3.66 -6.21 -20.48
C ASN A 133 3.95 -7.31 -21.49
N TYR A 134 4.81 -8.29 -21.16
CA TYR A 134 5.25 -9.36 -22.05
C TYR A 134 5.04 -10.74 -21.41
N ARG A 135 3.96 -10.90 -20.63
CA ARG A 135 3.64 -12.14 -19.93
C ARG A 135 3.65 -13.36 -20.88
N GLY A 136 4.34 -14.42 -20.46
CA GLY A 136 4.51 -15.64 -21.25
C GLY A 136 5.53 -15.53 -22.40
N LYS A 137 6.22 -14.40 -22.57
CA LYS A 137 7.33 -14.26 -23.51
C LYS A 137 8.67 -14.32 -22.78
N PHE A 138 9.74 -14.62 -23.53
CA PHE A 138 11.13 -14.66 -23.05
C PHE A 138 11.39 -15.66 -21.90
N ILE A 139 10.56 -16.70 -21.80
CA ILE A 139 10.63 -17.73 -20.74
C ILE A 139 12.01 -18.39 -20.72
N ASP A 140 12.56 -18.75 -21.89
CA ASP A 140 13.89 -19.35 -22.00
C ASP A 140 15.00 -18.41 -21.51
N VAL A 141 14.82 -17.10 -21.71
CA VAL A 141 15.78 -16.09 -21.25
C VAL A 141 15.73 -15.98 -19.72
N ALA A 142 14.53 -15.97 -19.14
CA ALA A 142 14.34 -15.99 -17.70
C ALA A 142 14.95 -17.25 -17.07
N GLU A 143 14.75 -18.43 -17.67
CA GLU A 143 15.36 -19.67 -17.18
C GLU A 143 16.90 -19.62 -17.24
N ARG A 144 17.48 -19.07 -18.31
CA ARG A 144 18.94 -18.90 -18.41
C ARG A 144 19.49 -17.92 -17.38
N LEU A 145 18.83 -16.79 -17.15
CA LEU A 145 19.21 -15.84 -16.10
C LEU A 145 19.15 -16.48 -14.72
N MET A 146 18.06 -17.21 -14.42
CA MET A 146 17.90 -17.94 -13.17
C MET A 146 19.05 -18.94 -12.92
N LYS A 147 19.56 -19.60 -13.97
CA LYS A 147 20.68 -20.56 -13.88
C LYS A 147 22.05 -19.90 -13.65
N LYS A 148 22.25 -18.66 -14.09
CA LYS A 148 23.59 -18.04 -14.18
C LYS A 148 23.79 -16.87 -13.22
N THR A 149 22.73 -16.17 -12.83
CA THR A 149 22.85 -14.94 -12.05
C THR A 149 23.36 -15.21 -10.64
N SER A 150 24.29 -14.40 -10.16
CA SER A 150 24.69 -14.37 -8.76
C SER A 150 23.74 -13.53 -7.90
N SER A 151 22.89 -12.69 -8.49
CA SER A 151 21.99 -11.81 -7.74
C SER A 151 20.74 -12.55 -7.23
N PRO A 152 20.47 -12.56 -5.90
CA PRO A 152 19.25 -13.12 -5.34
C PRO A 152 17.97 -12.53 -5.95
N ARG A 153 17.97 -11.22 -6.17
CA ARG A 153 16.79 -10.49 -6.67
C ARG A 153 16.51 -10.85 -8.12
N ILE A 154 17.54 -10.91 -8.97
CA ILE A 154 17.37 -11.31 -10.36
C ILE A 154 16.92 -12.77 -10.45
N PHE A 155 17.47 -13.65 -9.61
CA PHE A 155 17.01 -15.03 -9.53
C PHE A 155 15.51 -15.09 -9.21
N ALA A 156 15.06 -14.36 -8.19
CA ALA A 156 13.67 -14.38 -7.74
C ALA A 156 12.70 -13.84 -8.81
N ILE A 157 13.02 -12.72 -9.46
CA ILE A 157 12.20 -12.17 -10.54
C ILE A 157 12.19 -13.14 -11.74
N ALA A 158 13.36 -13.66 -12.14
CA ALA A 158 13.46 -14.61 -13.26
C ALA A 158 12.70 -15.92 -13.00
N ALA A 159 12.70 -16.42 -11.76
CA ALA A 159 11.91 -17.56 -11.35
C ALA A 159 10.40 -17.29 -11.51
N GLU A 160 9.93 -16.12 -11.04
CA GLU A 160 8.54 -15.70 -11.21
C GLU A 160 8.14 -15.61 -12.69
N HIS A 161 9.00 -15.03 -13.53
CA HIS A 161 8.79 -15.01 -14.98
C HIS A 161 8.67 -16.40 -15.60
N TYR A 162 9.59 -17.29 -15.23
CA TYR A 162 9.63 -18.66 -15.72
C TYR A 162 8.34 -19.39 -15.36
N LEU A 163 7.96 -19.34 -14.07
CA LEU A 163 6.75 -19.97 -13.53
C LEU A 163 5.46 -19.38 -14.12
N ALA A 164 5.42 -18.08 -14.42
CA ALA A 164 4.25 -17.43 -14.97
C ALA A 164 3.99 -17.79 -16.45
N GLY A 165 4.99 -18.32 -17.17
CA GLY A 165 4.90 -18.59 -18.60
C GLY A 165 4.98 -20.06 -18.99
N VAL A 166 5.67 -20.90 -18.20
CA VAL A 166 5.84 -22.32 -18.52
C VAL A 166 4.57 -23.12 -18.21
N GLN A 167 4.26 -24.11 -19.04
CA GLN A 167 3.12 -25.01 -18.84
C GLN A 167 3.51 -26.34 -18.14
N ASP A 168 4.78 -26.49 -17.76
CA ASP A 168 5.30 -27.69 -17.09
C ASP A 168 4.80 -27.75 -15.64
N PRO A 169 4.01 -28.78 -15.25
CA PRO A 169 3.58 -28.97 -13.87
C PRO A 169 4.74 -29.12 -12.87
N ASN A 170 5.93 -29.51 -13.34
CA ASN A 170 7.14 -29.66 -12.54
C ASN A 170 8.04 -28.42 -12.55
N ALA A 171 7.62 -27.31 -13.15
CA ALA A 171 8.43 -26.10 -13.24
C ALA A 171 8.92 -25.62 -11.87
N TRP A 172 8.10 -25.76 -10.85
CA TRP A 172 8.48 -25.44 -9.48
C TRP A 172 9.68 -26.26 -8.99
N ASN A 173 9.72 -27.57 -9.30
CA ASN A 173 10.85 -28.43 -8.94
C ASN A 173 12.15 -27.97 -9.62
N ASN A 174 12.08 -27.42 -10.84
CA ASN A 174 13.24 -26.84 -11.51
C ASN A 174 13.73 -25.59 -10.77
N VAL A 175 12.83 -24.69 -10.36
CA VAL A 175 13.19 -23.51 -9.56
C VAL A 175 13.87 -23.92 -8.27
N ILE A 176 13.32 -24.90 -7.53
CA ILE A 176 13.92 -25.40 -6.28
C ILE A 176 15.28 -26.07 -6.53
N LYS A 177 15.42 -26.83 -7.62
CA LYS A 177 16.70 -27.42 -8.02
C LYS A 177 17.77 -26.38 -8.33
N TYR A 178 17.40 -25.24 -8.92
CA TYR A 178 18.35 -24.16 -9.17
C TYR A 178 18.66 -23.38 -7.89
N PHE A 179 17.64 -23.10 -7.07
CA PHE A 179 17.79 -22.45 -5.77
C PHE A 179 18.72 -23.24 -4.83
N SER A 180 18.56 -24.57 -4.73
CA SER A 180 19.35 -25.41 -3.81
C SER A 180 20.84 -25.46 -4.13
N LYS A 181 21.23 -25.12 -5.36
CA LYS A 181 22.63 -25.05 -5.81
C LYS A 181 23.27 -23.69 -5.58
N ARG A 182 22.52 -22.69 -5.15
CA ARG A 182 23.06 -21.35 -4.95
C ARG A 182 23.92 -21.29 -3.69
N PRO A 183 25.06 -20.59 -3.74
CA PRO A 183 25.94 -20.45 -2.57
C PRO A 183 25.35 -19.51 -1.50
N ASP A 184 24.46 -18.59 -1.88
CA ASP A 184 23.87 -17.56 -1.03
C ASP A 184 22.50 -17.93 -0.45
N LYS A 185 22.04 -19.17 -0.64
CA LYS A 185 20.67 -19.60 -0.32
C LYS A 185 20.32 -19.47 1.16
N ASP A 186 21.31 -19.60 2.05
CA ASP A 186 21.12 -19.55 3.50
C ASP A 186 21.31 -18.11 4.05
N ASP A 187 22.18 -17.31 3.43
CA ASP A 187 22.52 -15.94 3.87
C ASP A 187 21.55 -14.88 3.31
N GLN A 188 20.95 -15.13 2.15
CA GLN A 188 20.07 -14.20 1.44
C GLN A 188 18.64 -14.74 1.36
N LEU A 189 18.15 -15.37 2.43
CA LEU A 189 16.82 -15.98 2.44
C LEU A 189 15.70 -14.97 2.16
N ALA A 190 15.91 -13.69 2.49
CA ALA A 190 14.86 -12.69 2.46
C ALA A 190 14.24 -12.41 1.08
N PRO A 191 15.05 -12.15 0.02
CA PRO A 191 14.59 -12.12 -1.37
C PRO A 191 13.83 -13.36 -1.85
N TYR A 192 13.99 -14.52 -1.19
CA TYR A 192 13.35 -15.76 -1.58
C TYR A 192 12.10 -16.09 -0.76
N TYR A 193 11.77 -15.34 0.31
CA TYR A 193 10.70 -15.71 1.23
C TYR A 193 9.37 -15.96 0.52
N GLY A 194 8.93 -15.07 -0.36
CA GLY A 194 7.65 -15.27 -1.03
C GLY A 194 7.67 -16.38 -2.10
N LEU A 195 8.81 -16.64 -2.74
CA LEU A 195 8.98 -17.85 -3.55
C LEU A 195 8.77 -19.08 -2.65
N LEU A 196 9.49 -19.15 -1.52
CA LEU A 196 9.39 -20.29 -0.62
C LEU A 196 8.04 -20.38 0.10
N THR A 197 7.27 -19.30 0.26
CA THR A 197 5.91 -19.37 0.82
C THR A 197 4.96 -20.23 0.01
N GLY A 198 5.19 -20.35 -1.32
CA GLY A 198 4.45 -21.27 -2.18
C GLY A 198 4.64 -22.75 -1.80
N LEU A 199 5.73 -23.09 -1.11
CA LEU A 199 6.01 -24.42 -0.58
C LEU A 199 5.42 -24.67 0.81
N ILE A 200 5.04 -23.62 1.54
CA ILE A 200 4.57 -23.76 2.91
C ILE A 200 3.17 -24.38 2.88
N SER A 201 3.04 -25.57 3.47
CA SER A 201 1.76 -26.25 3.59
C SER A 201 0.74 -25.35 4.27
N GLY A 202 -0.43 -25.23 3.65
CA GLY A 202 -1.51 -24.41 4.19
C GLY A 202 -1.41 -22.90 3.93
N TYR A 203 -0.32 -22.39 3.32
CA TYR A 203 -0.19 -20.96 3.03
C TYR A 203 -1.35 -20.40 2.18
N SER A 204 -1.73 -21.15 1.14
CA SER A 204 -2.88 -20.83 0.29
C SER A 204 -4.19 -21.49 0.74
N ALA A 205 -4.24 -22.09 1.94
CA ALA A 205 -5.48 -22.73 2.41
C ALA A 205 -6.59 -21.69 2.52
N LYS A 206 -7.68 -21.92 1.79
CA LYS A 206 -8.82 -21.02 1.78
C LYS A 206 -9.50 -21.08 3.15
N LYS A 207 -9.36 -20.02 3.92
CA LYS A 207 -10.23 -19.77 5.06
C LYS A 207 -11.52 -19.12 4.56
N ASP A 208 -12.61 -19.42 5.25
CA ASP A 208 -13.89 -18.77 4.95
C ASP A 208 -13.80 -17.25 5.19
N LEU A 209 -14.46 -16.46 4.33
CA LEU A 209 -14.44 -15.01 4.43
C LEU A 209 -15.16 -14.55 5.71
N ALA A 210 -16.27 -15.20 6.08
CA ALA A 210 -16.99 -14.83 7.29
C ALA A 210 -16.15 -15.13 8.54
N TRP A 211 -15.39 -16.22 8.54
CA TRP A 211 -14.40 -16.49 9.58
C TRP A 211 -13.35 -15.37 9.68
N LEU A 212 -12.75 -14.93 8.57
CA LEU A 212 -11.73 -13.88 8.60
C LEU A 212 -12.33 -12.55 9.10
N VAL A 213 -13.49 -12.17 8.59
CA VAL A 213 -14.19 -10.94 8.99
C VAL A 213 -14.57 -10.97 10.48
N SER A 214 -15.05 -12.11 10.99
CA SER A 214 -15.40 -12.28 12.40
C SER A 214 -14.20 -12.05 13.30
N ASN A 215 -13.04 -12.64 12.96
CA ASN A 215 -11.81 -12.46 13.73
C ASN A 215 -11.24 -11.04 13.61
N LEU A 216 -11.38 -10.39 12.46
CA LEU A 216 -10.97 -8.99 12.29
C LEU A 216 -11.88 -8.01 13.04
N LYS A 217 -13.15 -8.36 13.27
CA LYS A 217 -14.08 -7.53 14.05
C LYS A 217 -13.59 -7.34 15.49
N THR A 218 -12.98 -8.37 16.07
CA THR A 218 -12.46 -8.35 17.45
C THR A 218 -10.96 -8.10 17.52
N ALA A 219 -10.27 -7.99 16.38
CA ALA A 219 -8.83 -7.73 16.33
C ALA A 219 -8.47 -6.38 16.96
N VAL A 220 -7.35 -6.33 17.68
CA VAL A 220 -6.77 -5.11 18.28
C VAL A 220 -7.85 -4.20 18.93
N PRO A 221 -8.45 -4.64 20.06
CA PRO A 221 -9.53 -3.90 20.71
C PRO A 221 -9.16 -2.46 21.07
N GLY A 222 -10.13 -1.53 20.98
CA GLY A 222 -9.92 -0.12 21.32
C GLY A 222 -9.22 0.72 20.24
N GLN A 223 -8.75 0.10 19.14
CA GLN A 223 -8.12 0.81 18.02
C GLN A 223 -9.07 1.00 16.84
N VAL A 224 -8.94 2.13 16.14
CA VAL A 224 -9.54 2.30 14.82
C VAL A 224 -8.71 1.52 13.80
N LEU A 225 -9.37 0.70 12.97
CA LEU A 225 -8.71 -0.08 11.93
C LEU A 225 -9.18 0.35 10.55
N LEU A 226 -8.23 0.65 9.67
CA LEU A 226 -8.45 0.65 8.23
C LEU A 226 -8.13 -0.75 7.70
N ILE A 227 -9.13 -1.44 7.18
CA ILE A 227 -8.99 -2.83 6.71
C ILE A 227 -9.15 -2.85 5.20
N SER A 228 -8.07 -3.24 4.50
CA SER A 228 -8.07 -3.42 3.05
C SER A 228 -8.29 -4.89 2.69
N PHE A 229 -9.50 -5.23 2.25
CA PHE A 229 -9.82 -6.56 1.75
C PHE A 229 -9.45 -6.65 0.26
N GLN A 230 -8.43 -7.44 -0.03
CA GLN A 230 -7.88 -7.57 -1.38
C GLN A 230 -8.03 -9.00 -1.91
N ARG A 231 -8.34 -9.13 -3.20
CA ARG A 231 -8.45 -10.43 -3.87
C ARG A 231 -7.07 -11.00 -4.15
N LYS A 232 -6.90 -12.33 -4.08
CA LYS A 232 -5.64 -13.00 -4.47
C LYS A 232 -5.22 -12.62 -5.89
N ASN A 233 -6.18 -12.59 -6.82
CA ASN A 233 -5.95 -12.00 -8.14
C ASN A 233 -5.95 -10.46 -8.03
N ARG A 234 -4.75 -9.88 -7.99
CA ARG A 234 -4.53 -8.42 -7.87
C ARG A 234 -4.95 -7.64 -9.12
N ASN A 235 -5.37 -8.30 -10.20
CA ASN A 235 -6.06 -7.61 -11.31
C ASN A 235 -7.48 -7.17 -10.95
N GLN A 236 -8.02 -7.62 -9.82
CA GLN A 236 -9.36 -7.29 -9.37
C GLN A 236 -9.29 -6.35 -8.17
N PRO A 237 -9.98 -5.20 -8.19
CA PRO A 237 -10.02 -4.29 -7.05
C PRO A 237 -10.56 -4.96 -5.78
N GLY A 238 -10.01 -4.51 -4.65
CA GLY A 238 -10.51 -4.78 -3.32
C GLY A 238 -11.32 -3.62 -2.75
N LEU A 239 -11.54 -3.66 -1.44
CA LEU A 239 -12.28 -2.64 -0.69
C LEU A 239 -11.51 -2.27 0.57
N ALA A 240 -11.42 -0.97 0.84
CA ALA A 240 -11.01 -0.44 2.13
C ALA A 240 -12.25 -0.14 2.98
N LEU A 241 -12.25 -0.60 4.22
CA LEU A 241 -13.31 -0.44 5.22
C LEU A 241 -12.72 0.16 6.50
N VAL A 242 -13.55 0.88 7.26
CA VAL A 242 -13.15 1.42 8.56
C VAL A 242 -13.91 0.71 9.67
N ARG A 243 -13.20 0.20 10.67
CA ARG A 243 -13.74 -0.31 11.93
C ARG A 243 -13.41 0.67 13.04
N ASP A 244 -14.41 1.08 13.79
CA ASP A 244 -14.23 1.95 14.96
C ASP A 244 -13.57 1.22 16.15
N LYS A 245 -13.30 1.97 17.21
CA LYS A 245 -12.72 1.46 18.46
C LYS A 245 -13.60 0.44 19.21
N ASN A 246 -14.90 0.43 18.93
CA ASN A 246 -15.90 -0.45 19.55
C ASN A 246 -16.08 -1.75 18.76
N GLY A 247 -15.39 -1.93 17.63
CA GLY A 247 -15.52 -3.11 16.78
C GLY A 247 -16.66 -3.04 15.77
N ASN A 248 -17.25 -1.87 15.55
CA ASN A 248 -18.30 -1.67 14.55
C ASN A 248 -17.71 -1.14 13.25
N PHE A 249 -18.19 -1.66 12.12
CA PHE A 249 -17.88 -1.06 10.82
C PHE A 249 -18.66 0.24 10.65
N ILE A 250 -17.96 1.28 10.19
CA ILE A 250 -18.56 2.57 9.86
C ILE A 250 -19.60 2.37 8.75
N LYS A 251 -20.74 3.04 8.89
CA LYS A 251 -21.84 2.98 7.92
C LYS A 251 -21.91 4.28 7.12
N ASN A 252 -22.41 4.17 5.89
CA ASN A 252 -22.80 5.31 5.07
C ASN A 252 -24.21 5.81 5.46
N GLU A 253 -24.64 6.92 4.86
CA GLU A 253 -25.95 7.55 5.12
C GLU A 253 -27.14 6.60 4.87
N ASN A 254 -26.98 5.66 3.94
CA ASN A 254 -28.00 4.66 3.61
C ASN A 254 -28.00 3.45 4.57
N GLY A 255 -27.18 3.48 5.63
CA GLY A 255 -27.07 2.42 6.63
C GLY A 255 -26.25 1.20 6.20
N GLY A 256 -25.72 1.19 4.96
CA GLY A 256 -24.78 0.18 4.47
C GLY A 256 -23.37 0.41 5.01
N ILE A 257 -22.50 -0.61 4.94
CA ILE A 257 -21.10 -0.45 5.38
C ILE A 257 -20.37 0.51 4.44
N PHE A 258 -19.75 1.55 4.99
CA PHE A 258 -18.89 2.45 4.25
C PHE A 258 -17.67 1.68 3.71
N SER A 259 -17.44 1.81 2.40
CA SER A 259 -16.28 1.19 1.76
C SER A 259 -15.80 2.02 0.58
N VAL A 260 -14.48 1.94 0.32
CA VAL A 260 -13.81 2.63 -0.78
C VAL A 260 -13.13 1.58 -1.67
N PRO A 261 -13.38 1.56 -3.00
CA PRO A 261 -12.62 0.71 -3.91
C PRO A 261 -11.12 1.01 -3.82
N GLN A 262 -10.31 -0.03 -3.65
CA GLN A 262 -8.86 0.13 -3.48
C GLN A 262 -8.11 -0.97 -4.23
N LEU A 263 -7.07 -0.58 -4.96
CA LEU A 263 -6.22 -1.47 -5.73
C LEU A 263 -4.88 -1.68 -5.00
N ALA A 264 -4.53 -2.94 -4.76
CA ALA A 264 -3.25 -3.37 -4.17
C ALA A 264 -2.28 -3.94 -5.24
N ARG A 265 -2.43 -3.46 -6.48
CA ARG A 265 -1.73 -3.94 -7.66
C ARG A 265 -0.57 -3.01 -7.99
N SER A 266 0.61 -3.57 -8.22
CA SER A 266 1.71 -2.80 -8.79
C SER A 266 1.71 -2.78 -10.32
N LEU A 267 2.46 -1.84 -10.90
CA LEU A 267 2.70 -1.72 -12.33
C LEU A 267 3.25 -3.04 -12.92
N SER A 268 4.26 -3.61 -12.26
CA SER A 268 4.88 -4.86 -12.68
C SER A 268 3.98 -6.06 -12.41
N ASN A 269 3.11 -5.96 -11.40
CA ASN A 269 2.34 -7.06 -10.84
C ASN A 269 3.19 -8.23 -10.34
N LEU A 270 4.46 -7.99 -10.05
CA LEU A 270 5.28 -8.95 -9.35
C LEU A 270 4.67 -9.28 -7.97
N PRO A 271 4.98 -10.47 -7.42
CA PRO A 271 4.61 -10.80 -6.06
C PRO A 271 5.13 -9.83 -5.00
N PHE A 272 4.52 -9.90 -3.81
CA PHE A 272 4.66 -8.91 -2.75
C PHE A 272 6.07 -8.69 -2.19
N TYR A 273 6.90 -9.73 -2.26
CA TYR A 273 8.24 -9.79 -1.68
C TYR A 273 9.31 -9.19 -2.61
N LEU A 274 8.94 -8.85 -3.84
CA LEU A 274 9.81 -8.22 -4.81
C LEU A 274 9.57 -6.71 -4.82
N THR A 275 10.66 -5.94 -4.97
CA THR A 275 10.57 -4.48 -5.18
C THR A 275 9.60 -4.18 -6.32
N ASN A 276 8.82 -3.11 -6.18
CA ASN A 276 7.75 -2.74 -7.11
C ASN A 276 6.70 -3.85 -7.35
N GLY A 277 6.61 -4.85 -6.47
CA GLY A 277 5.57 -5.86 -6.47
C GLY A 277 4.26 -5.39 -5.85
N ASN A 278 3.24 -6.23 -5.92
CA ASN A 278 1.93 -6.00 -5.32
C ASN A 278 2.04 -5.72 -3.81
N THR A 279 1.06 -5.01 -3.25
CA THR A 279 1.09 -4.72 -1.81
C THR A 279 1.00 -6.02 -0.99
N PRO A 280 1.92 -6.24 -0.03
CA PRO A 280 1.88 -7.40 0.86
C PRO A 280 0.66 -7.35 1.79
N GLN A 281 0.15 -8.53 2.12
CA GLN A 281 -0.86 -8.73 3.16
C GLN A 281 -0.24 -8.71 4.56
N GLY A 282 -0.94 -8.10 5.52
CA GLY A 282 -0.46 -8.06 6.89
C GLY A 282 -0.81 -6.75 7.58
N ILE A 283 -0.08 -6.48 8.65
CA ILE A 283 -0.34 -5.35 9.52
C ILE A 283 0.62 -4.21 9.14
N PHE A 284 0.02 -3.04 8.93
CA PHE A 284 0.71 -1.78 8.73
C PHE A 284 0.39 -0.85 9.89
N ARG A 285 1.38 -0.07 10.33
CA ARG A 285 1.15 1.01 11.30
C ARG A 285 0.80 2.28 10.56
N MET A 286 -0.39 2.84 10.79
CA MET A 286 -0.71 4.18 10.31
C MET A 286 0.13 5.19 11.08
N ASN A 287 0.96 5.95 10.36
CA ASN A 287 1.91 6.92 10.89
C ASN A 287 1.57 8.35 10.44
N GLY A 288 0.27 8.68 10.50
CA GLY A 288 -0.24 9.99 10.14
C GLY A 288 -0.62 10.14 8.67
N PHE A 289 -0.68 11.40 8.24
CA PHE A 289 -1.14 11.81 6.93
C PHE A 289 -0.12 12.77 6.32
N ASP A 290 -0.01 12.76 5.00
CA ASP A 290 0.85 13.69 4.26
C ASP A 290 0.23 14.06 2.91
N ILE A 291 0.84 14.99 2.18
CA ILE A 291 0.50 15.38 0.82
C ILE A 291 1.71 15.15 -0.08
N SER A 292 1.55 14.30 -1.09
CA SER A 292 2.67 13.97 -1.98
C SER A 292 2.97 15.12 -2.93
N LYS A 293 4.27 15.34 -3.17
CA LYS A 293 4.75 16.20 -4.28
C LYS A 293 4.85 15.43 -5.60
N SER A 294 4.69 14.10 -5.57
CA SER A 294 4.73 13.26 -6.78
C SER A 294 3.56 13.60 -7.67
N MET A 295 3.85 13.86 -8.95
CA MET A 295 2.80 14.10 -9.93
C MET A 295 1.84 12.92 -9.97
N ALA A 296 2.31 11.67 -10.02
CA ALA A 296 1.47 10.47 -10.15
C ALA A 296 0.49 10.22 -8.98
N ILE A 297 0.80 10.78 -7.80
CA ILE A 297 -0.05 10.67 -6.61
C ILE A 297 -1.00 11.87 -6.53
N GLY A 298 -0.49 13.06 -6.80
CA GLY A 298 -1.26 14.30 -6.73
C GLY A 298 -1.29 14.94 -5.35
N PRO A 299 -1.87 16.16 -5.26
CA PRO A 299 -1.89 16.97 -4.05
C PRO A 299 -2.99 16.54 -3.06
N THR A 300 -3.47 15.31 -3.13
CA THR A 300 -4.47 14.78 -2.18
C THR A 300 -3.78 14.22 -0.94
N THR A 301 -4.43 14.37 0.20
CA THR A 301 -3.99 13.75 1.46
C THR A 301 -3.89 12.23 1.28
N ASN A 302 -2.77 11.67 1.70
CA ASN A 302 -2.50 10.24 1.72
C ASN A 302 -2.29 9.77 3.16
N ILE A 303 -2.41 8.46 3.37
CA ILE A 303 -2.15 7.81 4.65
C ILE A 303 -0.73 7.26 4.62
N GLN A 304 0.11 7.75 5.52
CA GLN A 304 1.46 7.25 5.71
C GLN A 304 1.38 5.93 6.48
N LEU A 305 1.98 4.88 5.94
CA LEU A 305 2.01 3.56 6.57
C LEU A 305 3.46 3.14 6.78
N LEU A 306 3.68 2.35 7.83
CA LEU A 306 4.95 1.67 8.09
C LEU A 306 4.73 0.16 8.07
N MET A 307 5.68 -0.58 7.52
CA MET A 307 5.84 -2.02 7.71
C MET A 307 6.82 -2.31 8.86
N PRO A 308 6.89 -3.58 9.34
CA PRO A 308 7.98 -4.03 10.20
C PRO A 308 9.35 -3.67 9.60
N TYR A 309 10.44 -3.63 10.36
CA TYR A 309 11.80 -3.25 9.91
C TYR A 309 11.99 -1.81 9.36
N GLU A 310 10.94 -1.05 9.04
CA GLU A 310 11.06 0.39 8.69
C GLU A 310 11.29 1.27 9.92
N THR A 311 10.98 0.73 11.10
CA THR A 311 11.15 1.38 12.41
C THR A 311 11.37 0.32 13.50
N SER A 312 11.70 0.73 14.72
CA SER A 312 11.87 -0.20 15.84
C SER A 312 10.55 -0.87 16.24
N PRO A 313 10.56 -2.07 16.84
CA PRO A 313 9.37 -2.69 17.40
C PRO A 313 8.63 -1.79 18.39
N GLN A 314 9.34 -1.06 19.26
CA GLN A 314 8.70 -0.16 20.22
C GLN A 314 7.86 0.91 19.51
N HIS A 315 8.43 1.56 18.49
CA HIS A 315 7.74 2.59 17.73
C HIS A 315 6.54 2.02 16.95
N PHE A 316 6.72 0.87 16.30
CA PHE A 316 5.66 0.25 15.50
C PHE A 316 4.47 -0.21 16.35
N LEU A 317 4.76 -0.89 17.47
CA LEU A 317 3.76 -1.37 18.42
C LEU A 317 3.10 -0.21 19.17
N ASN A 318 3.75 0.96 19.21
CA ASN A 318 3.34 2.13 19.98
C ASN A 318 3.12 1.78 21.46
N ASP A 319 4.03 0.97 21.99
CA ASP A 319 3.98 0.47 23.36
C ASP A 319 5.30 0.81 24.06
N PRO A 320 5.32 1.78 24.99
CA PRO A 320 6.54 2.19 25.68
C PRO A 320 7.09 1.12 26.62
N SER A 321 6.29 0.09 26.97
CA SER A 321 6.74 -1.04 27.79
C SER A 321 7.59 -2.04 27.00
N VAL A 322 7.55 -1.99 25.68
CA VAL A 322 8.42 -2.79 24.82
C VAL A 322 9.77 -2.09 24.74
N THR A 323 10.81 -2.74 25.24
CA THR A 323 12.19 -2.29 24.99
C THR A 323 12.52 -2.41 23.51
N ASP A 324 13.21 -1.39 22.99
CA ASP A 324 13.77 -1.45 21.65
C ASP A 324 14.57 -2.74 21.46
N SER A 325 14.18 -3.50 20.44
CA SER A 325 14.73 -4.82 20.13
C SER A 325 14.77 -5.01 18.62
N VAL A 326 15.39 -6.09 18.17
CA VAL A 326 15.34 -6.47 16.75
C VAL A 326 14.01 -7.13 16.43
N TRP A 327 13.51 -6.90 15.21
CA TRP A 327 12.32 -7.58 14.74
C TRP A 327 12.54 -9.10 14.64
N THR A 328 11.66 -9.85 15.28
CA THR A 328 11.52 -11.31 15.13
C THR A 328 10.07 -11.66 14.79
N GLU A 329 9.85 -12.86 14.27
CA GLU A 329 8.48 -13.34 14.02
C GLU A 329 7.64 -13.38 15.29
N ASP A 330 8.24 -13.72 16.44
CA ASP A 330 7.56 -13.75 17.74
C ASP A 330 7.14 -12.36 18.22
N VAL A 331 7.93 -11.33 17.91
CA VAL A 331 7.54 -9.94 18.16
C VAL A 331 6.38 -9.54 17.25
N TYR A 332 6.44 -9.87 15.95
CA TYR A 332 5.37 -9.58 15.01
C TYR A 332 4.06 -10.31 15.36
N LYS A 333 4.14 -11.56 15.82
CA LYS A 333 3.00 -12.38 16.29
C LYS A 333 2.19 -11.72 17.40
N LYS A 334 2.77 -10.81 18.18
CA LYS A 334 2.04 -10.07 19.23
C LYS A 334 0.97 -9.14 18.67
N LEU A 335 1.11 -8.71 17.40
CA LEU A 335 0.11 -7.90 16.71
C LEU A 335 -1.07 -8.72 16.18
N ILE A 336 -0.87 -10.02 15.98
CA ILE A 336 -1.84 -10.88 15.31
C ILE A 336 -2.78 -11.48 16.36
N PRO A 337 -4.12 -11.36 16.19
CA PRO A 337 -5.08 -12.04 17.05
C PRO A 337 -4.81 -13.55 17.13
N GLU A 338 -5.05 -14.17 18.28
CA GLU A 338 -4.72 -15.58 18.53
C GLU A 338 -5.21 -16.52 17.43
N SER A 339 -6.48 -16.36 17.02
CA SER A 339 -7.12 -17.15 15.96
C SER A 339 -6.52 -16.96 14.57
N LEU A 340 -5.75 -15.90 14.36
CA LEU A 340 -5.12 -15.53 13.09
C LEU A 340 -3.60 -15.79 13.08
N LYS A 341 -2.99 -16.20 14.20
CA LYS A 341 -1.52 -16.40 14.29
C LYS A 341 -0.98 -17.42 13.28
N GLU A 342 -1.78 -18.43 12.96
CA GLU A 342 -1.46 -19.46 11.95
C GLU A 342 -1.91 -19.08 10.53
N TYR A 343 -2.54 -17.90 10.35
CA TYR A 343 -2.93 -17.41 9.03
C TYR A 343 -1.73 -16.72 8.36
N LEU A 344 -0.88 -17.55 7.75
CA LEU A 344 0.40 -17.16 7.15
C LEU A 344 0.37 -15.96 6.18
N PRO A 345 -0.71 -15.70 5.40
CA PRO A 345 -0.78 -14.48 4.59
C PRO A 345 -0.62 -13.18 5.37
N LEU A 346 -0.90 -13.14 6.68
CA LEU A 346 -0.67 -11.93 7.49
C LEU A 346 0.81 -11.62 7.76
N TYR A 347 1.72 -12.52 7.38
CA TYR A 347 3.16 -12.34 7.53
C TYR A 347 3.83 -11.80 6.27
N GLU A 348 3.09 -11.56 5.18
CA GLU A 348 3.69 -11.03 3.95
C GLU A 348 4.37 -9.68 4.20
N THR A 349 3.79 -8.77 5.01
CA THR A 349 4.43 -7.48 5.33
C THR A 349 5.74 -7.65 6.09
N PHE A 350 5.80 -8.59 7.04
CA PHE A 350 7.00 -8.90 7.80
C PHE A 350 8.12 -9.40 6.88
N PHE A 351 7.84 -10.39 6.03
CA PHE A 351 8.83 -10.94 5.12
C PHE A 351 9.21 -10.00 3.98
N ALA A 352 8.23 -9.26 3.43
CA ALA A 352 8.49 -8.24 2.42
C ALA A 352 9.45 -7.18 2.93
N SER A 353 9.21 -6.68 4.14
CA SER A 353 10.07 -5.65 4.70
C SER A 353 11.44 -6.18 5.12
N LYS A 354 11.51 -7.41 5.64
CA LYS A 354 12.78 -8.11 5.85
C LYS A 354 13.57 -8.29 4.54
N ALA A 355 12.88 -8.40 3.40
CA ALA A 355 13.49 -8.42 2.05
C ALA A 355 13.85 -7.02 1.51
N GLY A 356 13.60 -5.95 2.27
CA GLY A 356 13.93 -4.57 1.95
C GLY A 356 12.82 -3.82 1.22
N ARG A 357 11.56 -4.28 1.26
CA ARG A 357 10.41 -3.48 0.82
C ARG A 357 10.09 -2.41 1.86
N THR A 358 9.84 -1.19 1.43
CA THR A 358 9.55 -0.04 2.31
C THR A 358 8.55 0.90 1.62
N GLU A 359 8.18 2.00 2.29
CA GLU A 359 7.51 3.18 1.70
C GLU A 359 6.16 2.88 1.03
N ILE A 360 5.43 1.90 1.57
CA ILE A 360 4.07 1.60 1.13
C ILE A 360 3.13 2.59 1.81
N ILE A 361 2.39 3.39 1.02
CA ILE A 361 1.38 4.31 1.53
C ILE A 361 0.01 4.01 0.90
N ALA A 362 -1.06 4.59 1.45
CA ALA A 362 -2.38 4.56 0.82
C ALA A 362 -2.73 5.93 0.25
N HIS A 363 -2.98 6.02 -1.06
CA HIS A 363 -3.09 7.31 -1.74
C HIS A 363 -4.06 7.29 -2.94
N GLY A 364 -4.53 8.48 -3.33
CA GLY A 364 -5.23 8.73 -4.59
C GLY A 364 -4.27 8.74 -5.78
N THR A 365 -4.74 9.05 -6.98
CA THR A 365 -3.87 9.09 -8.15
C THR A 365 -4.33 10.08 -9.20
N THR A 366 -3.35 10.77 -9.80
CA THR A 366 -3.57 11.63 -10.96
C THR A 366 -3.32 10.90 -12.28
N VAL A 367 -2.70 9.71 -12.24
CA VAL A 367 -2.32 8.92 -13.43
C VAL A 367 -3.55 8.76 -14.30
N ASN A 368 -3.38 8.95 -15.61
CA ASN A 368 -4.50 8.84 -16.53
C ASN A 368 -5.02 7.39 -16.56
N PRO A 369 -6.25 7.11 -16.05
CA PRO A 369 -6.76 5.74 -16.01
C PRO A 369 -7.05 5.18 -17.41
N ALA A 370 -7.13 6.03 -18.44
CA ALA A 370 -7.34 5.59 -19.81
C ALA A 370 -6.23 4.69 -20.36
N TYR A 371 -5.02 4.71 -19.76
CA TYR A 371 -3.96 3.75 -20.10
C TYR A 371 -4.38 2.30 -19.87
N TYR A 372 -5.36 2.08 -18.99
CA TYR A 372 -5.79 0.77 -18.55
C TYR A 372 -7.24 0.45 -18.92
N PHE A 373 -7.86 1.14 -19.90
CA PHE A 373 -9.31 1.01 -20.15
C PHE A 373 -9.78 -0.43 -20.44
N ASN A 374 -8.90 -1.27 -20.99
CA ASN A 374 -9.17 -2.69 -21.27
C ASN A 374 -8.82 -3.63 -20.11
N GLN A 375 -8.42 -3.10 -18.96
CA GLN A 375 -7.97 -3.88 -17.82
C GLN A 375 -9.11 -4.04 -16.81
N PRO A 376 -9.21 -5.20 -16.13
CA PRO A 376 -10.28 -5.47 -15.16
C PRO A 376 -10.26 -4.57 -13.92
N TYR A 377 -9.14 -3.91 -13.64
CA TYR A 377 -9.02 -2.96 -12.53
C TYR A 377 -9.34 -1.52 -12.92
N TYR A 378 -9.61 -1.23 -14.19
CA TYR A 378 -10.16 0.07 -14.59
C TYR A 378 -11.48 0.30 -13.84
N PRO A 379 -11.74 1.51 -13.31
CA PRO A 379 -11.03 2.78 -13.52
C PRO A 379 -9.91 3.13 -12.50
N LEU A 380 -9.43 2.17 -11.71
CA LEU A 380 -8.27 2.37 -10.82
C LEU A 380 -6.96 2.22 -11.59
N THR A 381 -5.88 2.80 -11.06
CA THR A 381 -4.54 2.68 -11.64
C THR A 381 -3.59 1.94 -10.71
N PRO A 382 -2.74 1.04 -11.23
CA PRO A 382 -1.65 0.45 -10.46
C PRO A 382 -0.59 1.49 -10.07
N THR A 383 0.21 1.17 -9.06
CA THR A 383 1.29 2.02 -8.51
C THR A 383 2.61 1.23 -8.43
N GLN A 384 3.63 1.73 -7.74
CA GLN A 384 4.86 0.97 -7.46
C GLN A 384 4.73 0.03 -6.23
N GLY A 385 3.51 -0.39 -5.91
CA GLY A 385 3.22 -1.35 -4.81
C GLY A 385 2.47 -0.77 -3.62
N CYS A 386 2.04 0.49 -3.72
CA CYS A 386 1.17 1.17 -2.76
C CYS A 386 -0.30 0.78 -2.92
N LEU A 387 -1.10 1.12 -1.91
CA LEU A 387 -2.56 0.98 -1.95
C LEU A 387 -3.15 2.20 -2.66
N CYS A 388 -3.79 1.99 -3.82
CA CYS A 388 -4.30 3.08 -4.63
C CYS A 388 -5.83 3.15 -4.62
N THR A 389 -6.38 4.35 -4.53
CA THR A 389 -7.80 4.61 -4.81
C THR A 389 -7.94 5.76 -5.80
N LYS A 390 -9.16 6.15 -6.13
CA LYS A 390 -9.43 7.41 -6.85
C LYS A 390 -9.28 8.59 -5.88
N GLU A 391 -8.86 9.73 -6.42
CA GLU A 391 -8.81 11.01 -5.68
C GLU A 391 -10.16 11.42 -5.09
#